data_AF-A0A3D3KWT0-F1
#
_entry.id   AF-A0A3D3KWT0-F1
#
_cell.length_a   1.000
_cell.length_b   1.000
_cell.length_c   1.000
_cell.angle_alpha   90.00
_cell.angle_beta   90.00
_cell.angle_gamma   90.00
#
_symmetry.space_group_name_H-M   'P 1'
#
loop_
_entity.id
_entity.type
_entity.pdbx_description
1 polymer ?
#
loop_
_entity_poly.entity_id
_entity_poly.type
_entity_poly.pdbx_seq_one_letter_code
_entity_poly.pdbx_strand_id
1 'polypeptide(L)'
;SSIVLAWDENDYSGSTGGPGSPVGQNGAVLGGGHAPMIVINSADGPRKTTNQLSDHYTLLSTIERLWHLGCLANTCSPTTSGTLEELF
;
A
#
# COMPACT_ATOMS: atom_id res chain seq x y z
N SER A 1 11.43 4.88 15.49
CA SER A 1 11.68 3.66 14.70
C SER A 1 10.33 3.07 14.36
N SER A 2 10.20 2.47 13.17
CA SER A 2 8.91 1.96 12.70
C SER A 2 9.08 0.57 12.12
N ILE A 3 8.16 -0.33 12.48
CA ILE A 3 8.02 -1.67 11.88
C ILE A 3 6.72 -1.65 11.10
N VAL A 4 6.78 -2.11 9.85
CA VAL A 4 5.60 -2.27 9.00
C VAL A 4 5.32 -3.75 8.84
N LEU A 5 4.10 -4.16 9.19
CA LEU A 5 3.55 -5.48 8.92
C LEU A 5 2.64 -5.35 7.69
N ALA A 6 3.04 -5.95 6.58
CA ALA A 6 2.26 -5.99 5.36
C ALA A 6 2.16 -7.44 4.90
N TRP A 7 0.93 -7.91 4.67
CA TRP A 7 0.67 -9.18 4.04
C TRP A 7 0.85 -9.04 2.53
N ASP A 8 1.40 -10.05 1.85
CA ASP A 8 1.54 -10.05 0.40
C ASP A 8 0.20 -10.22 -0.31
N GLU A 9 -0.76 -10.92 0.30
CA GLU A 9 -2.07 -11.21 -0.29
C GLU A 9 -3.19 -11.42 0.76
N ASN A 10 -4.40 -11.78 0.29
CA ASN A 10 -5.42 -12.40 1.14
C ASN A 10 -5.95 -13.70 0.50
N ASP A 11 -5.74 -14.84 1.18
CA ASP A 11 -5.91 -16.20 0.62
C ASP A 11 -7.32 -16.53 0.06
N TYR A 12 -8.27 -15.61 0.19
CA TYR A 12 -9.68 -15.80 -0.10
C TYR A 12 -10.15 -15.17 -1.42
N SER A 13 -9.54 -14.07 -1.87
CA SER A 13 -10.18 -13.24 -2.92
C SER A 13 -9.72 -13.54 -4.34
N GLY A 14 -8.63 -14.29 -4.52
CA GLY A 14 -8.17 -14.96 -5.76
C GLY A 14 -7.93 -14.05 -6.98
N SER A 15 -8.98 -13.40 -7.47
CA SER A 15 -9.00 -12.57 -8.68
C SER A 15 -10.07 -11.48 -8.67
N THR A 16 -10.68 -11.13 -7.53
CA THR A 16 -11.62 -9.99 -7.50
C THR A 16 -10.91 -8.65 -7.64
N GLY A 17 -9.65 -8.57 -7.23
CA GLY A 17 -8.86 -7.33 -7.20
C GLY A 17 -9.48 -6.23 -6.33
N GLY A 18 -8.80 -5.09 -6.30
CA GLY A 18 -9.27 -3.82 -5.74
C GLY A 18 -9.34 -2.71 -6.80
N PRO A 19 -9.82 -1.51 -6.44
CA PRO A 19 -9.80 -0.38 -7.35
C PRO A 19 -8.37 -0.10 -7.85
N GLY A 20 -8.20 0.09 -9.16
CA GLY A 20 -6.89 0.31 -9.78
C GLY A 20 -6.07 -0.97 -10.05
N SER A 21 -6.60 -2.15 -9.72
CA SER A 21 -5.96 -3.43 -10.03
C SER A 21 -5.75 -3.61 -11.55
N PRO A 22 -4.55 -4.05 -11.98
CA PRO A 22 -4.29 -4.31 -13.39
C PRO A 22 -5.19 -5.43 -13.93
N VAL A 23 -5.41 -5.45 -15.24
CA VAL A 23 -6.17 -6.50 -15.92
C VAL A 23 -5.20 -7.34 -16.75
N GLY A 24 -5.22 -8.65 -16.51
CA GLY A 24 -4.36 -9.64 -17.14
C GLY A 24 -4.97 -10.28 -18.37
N GLN A 25 -4.41 -11.43 -18.79
CA GLN A 25 -4.94 -12.18 -19.91
C GLN A 25 -6.41 -12.59 -19.68
N ASN A 26 -7.16 -12.63 -20.78
CA ASN A 26 -8.59 -12.99 -20.82
C ASN A 26 -9.50 -12.07 -19.97
N GLY A 27 -9.04 -10.84 -19.68
CA GLY A 27 -9.83 -9.87 -18.92
C GLY A 27 -9.89 -10.17 -17.41
N ALA A 28 -9.09 -11.11 -16.91
CA ALA A 28 -9.03 -11.41 -15.49
C ALA A 28 -8.41 -10.23 -14.73
N VAL A 29 -9.08 -9.73 -13.70
CA VAL A 29 -8.50 -8.71 -12.82
C VAL A 29 -7.36 -9.38 -12.04
N LEU A 30 -6.18 -8.80 -12.15
CA LEU A 30 -4.97 -9.22 -11.44
C LEU A 30 -4.88 -8.41 -10.15
N GLY A 31 -4.81 -9.10 -9.03
CA GLY A 31 -4.67 -8.46 -7.73
C GLY A 31 -5.21 -9.36 -6.64
N GLY A 32 -4.58 -9.28 -5.47
CA GLY A 32 -5.15 -9.82 -4.25
C GLY A 32 -6.33 -8.99 -3.77
N GLY A 33 -6.87 -9.33 -2.61
CA GLY A 33 -7.93 -8.57 -1.97
C GLY A 33 -7.37 -7.66 -0.89
N HIS A 34 -8.27 -7.11 -0.08
CA HIS A 34 -7.85 -6.33 1.08
C HIS A 34 -7.03 -7.18 2.06
N ALA A 35 -5.75 -6.87 2.11
CA ALA A 35 -4.78 -7.41 3.04
C ALA A 35 -4.46 -6.38 4.13
N PRO A 36 -4.23 -6.78 5.39
CA PRO A 36 -3.90 -5.84 6.45
C PRO A 36 -2.55 -5.14 6.22
N MET A 37 -2.48 -3.88 6.62
CA MET A 37 -1.23 -3.14 6.79
C MET A 37 -1.21 -2.46 8.15
N ILE A 38 -0.16 -2.68 8.93
CA ILE A 38 -0.02 -2.14 10.29
C ILE A 38 1.35 -1.47 10.43
N VAL A 39 1.37 -0.24 10.95
CA VAL A 39 2.59 0.47 11.31
C VAL A 39 2.71 0.49 12.84
N ILE A 40 3.80 -0.05 13.36
CA ILE A 40 4.16 0.00 14.78
C ILE A 40 5.29 1.00 14.94
N ASN A 41 5.00 2.13 15.57
CA ASN A 41 5.93 3.23 15.77
C ASN A 41 6.40 3.29 17.23
N SER A 42 7.67 3.60 17.47
CA SER A 42 8.23 3.86 18.79
C SER A 42 8.03 5.30 19.29
N ALA A 43 7.50 6.21 18.46
CA ALA A 43 7.14 7.56 18.85
C ALA A 43 5.84 7.53 19.67
N ASP A 44 5.79 8.35 20.72
CA ASP A 44 4.59 8.49 21.54
C ASP A 44 3.49 9.23 20.76
N GLY A 45 2.24 8.84 20.98
CA GLY A 45 1.11 9.42 20.25
C GLY A 45 -0.17 8.59 20.30
N PRO A 46 -1.30 9.18 19.88
CA PRO A 46 -2.56 8.46 19.82
C PRO A 46 -2.53 7.39 18.73
N ARG A 47 -3.33 6.33 18.93
CA ARG A 47 -3.62 5.36 17.85
C ARG A 47 -4.17 6.10 16.62
N LYS A 48 -3.70 5.72 15.43
CA LYS A 48 -4.16 6.26 14.15
C LYS A 48 -4.75 5.14 13.29
N THR A 49 -5.73 5.49 12.46
CA THR A 49 -6.34 4.61 11.46
C THR A 49 -6.61 5.44 10.21
N THR A 50 -6.49 4.84 9.04
CA THR A 50 -6.79 5.52 7.77
C THR A 50 -7.74 4.70 6.92
N ASN A 51 -8.60 5.39 6.17
CA ASN A 51 -9.47 4.82 5.15
C ASN A 51 -8.98 5.17 3.74
N GLN A 52 -7.77 5.72 3.62
CA GLN A 52 -7.18 5.98 2.31
C GLN A 52 -6.98 4.66 1.57
N LEU A 53 -7.52 4.58 0.36
CA LEU A 53 -7.28 3.45 -0.53
C LEU A 53 -5.77 3.32 -0.76
N SER A 54 -5.23 2.15 -0.43
CA SER A 54 -3.79 1.88 -0.42
C SER A 54 -3.52 0.49 -0.95
N ASP A 55 -2.33 0.32 -1.53
CA ASP A 55 -1.78 -0.94 -2.01
C ASP A 55 -0.32 -1.10 -1.54
N HIS A 56 0.36 -2.16 -1.96
CA HIS A 56 1.77 -2.40 -1.61
C HIS A 56 2.71 -1.31 -2.12
N TYR A 57 2.39 -0.65 -3.24
CA TYR A 57 3.19 0.46 -3.77
C TYR A 57 3.06 1.72 -2.93
N THR A 58 1.94 1.88 -2.22
CA THR A 58 1.74 3.00 -1.28
C THR A 58 2.78 2.97 -0.16
N LEU A 59 3.17 1.79 0.33
CA LEU A 59 4.28 1.65 1.29
C LEU A 59 5.60 2.11 0.68
N LEU A 60 5.91 1.70 -0.54
CA LEU A 60 7.13 2.12 -1.23
C LEU A 60 7.17 3.64 -1.47
N SER A 61 6.06 4.22 -1.93
CA SER A 61 5.90 5.68 -2.07
C SER A 61 6.11 6.43 -0.75
N THR A 62 5.62 5.87 0.36
CA THR A 62 5.84 6.44 1.71
C THR A 62 7.32 6.46 2.07
N ILE A 63 8.04 5.36 1.81
CA ILE A 63 9.50 5.26 2.00
C ILE A 63 10.20 6.33 1.13
N GLU A 64 9.90 6.39 -0.16
CA GLU A 64 10.51 7.36 -1.07
C GLU A 64 10.36 8.81 -0.57
N ARG A 65 9.20 9.14 -0.01
CA ARG A 65 8.92 10.48 0.52
C ARG A 65 9.62 10.76 1.84
N LEU A 66 9.61 9.81 2.78
CA LEU A 66 10.29 9.94 4.07
C LEU A 66 11.82 10.06 3.93
N TRP A 67 12.40 9.41 2.93
CA TRP A 67 13.84 9.42 2.67
C TRP A 67 14.28 10.33 1.51
N HIS A 68 13.35 11.07 0.90
CA HIS A 68 13.62 11.98 -0.23
C HIS A 68 14.33 11.30 -1.42
N LEU A 69 13.95 10.06 -1.74
CA LEU A 69 14.60 9.23 -2.77
C LEU A 69 14.20 9.62 -4.20
N GLY A 70 13.18 10.48 -4.37
CA GLY A 70 12.54 10.71 -5.65
C GLY A 70 11.70 9.50 -6.09
N CYS A 71 11.20 9.54 -7.33
CA CYS A 71 10.32 8.50 -7.85
C CYS A 71 11.09 7.22 -8.24
N LEU A 72 10.79 6.06 -7.64
CA LEU A 72 11.27 4.77 -8.14
C LEU A 72 10.17 4.07 -8.97
N ALA A 73 10.29 4.22 -10.29
CA ALA A 73 9.44 3.56 -11.28
C ALA A 73 7.93 3.78 -11.05
N ASN A 74 7.19 2.74 -10.64
CA ASN A 74 5.73 2.70 -10.67
C ASN A 74 5.05 3.49 -9.54
N THR A 75 5.77 3.92 -8.50
CA THR A 75 5.17 4.63 -7.35
C THR A 75 4.53 5.96 -7.70
N CYS A 76 4.96 6.59 -8.80
CA CYS A 76 4.40 7.86 -9.27
C CYS A 76 3.24 7.71 -10.25
N SER A 77 2.78 6.47 -10.48
CA SER A 77 1.57 6.28 -11.27
C SER A 77 0.36 6.84 -10.52
N PRO A 78 -0.56 7.57 -11.19
CA PRO A 78 -1.80 8.02 -10.58
C PRO A 78 -2.67 6.88 -10.03
N THR A 79 -2.38 5.63 -10.40
CA THR A 79 -3.03 4.42 -9.89
C THR A 79 -2.50 3.95 -8.53
N THR A 80 -1.31 4.39 -8.10
CA THR A 80 -0.61 3.94 -6.89
C THR A 80 -0.11 5.11 -6.02
N SER A 81 -0.44 6.35 -6.39
CA SER A 81 0.21 7.58 -5.92
C SER A 81 -0.23 8.07 -4.53
N GLY A 82 -0.53 7.15 -3.62
CA GLY A 82 -0.82 7.45 -2.21
C GLY A 82 0.44 7.56 -1.36
N THR A 83 0.27 7.99 -0.11
CA THR A 83 1.28 7.89 0.95
C THR A 83 0.57 7.60 2.28
N LEU A 84 1.23 6.82 3.12
CA LEU A 84 0.82 6.50 4.48
C LEU A 84 1.62 7.26 5.52
N GLU A 85 2.27 8.37 5.15
CA GLU A 85 3.02 9.26 6.06
C GLU A 85 2.28 9.56 7.36
N GLU A 86 0.95 9.69 7.31
CA GLU A 86 0.13 9.95 8.49
C GLU A 86 0.21 8.83 9.55
N LEU A 87 0.56 7.60 9.16
CA LEU A 87 0.72 6.44 10.05
C LEU A 87 2.14 6.33 10.65
N PHE A 88 3.13 7.02 10.09
CA PHE A 88 4.50 7.08 10.60
C PHE A 88 4.69 8.24 11.59
#